data_AF-A0A925ISN6-F1
#
_entry.id   AF-A0A925ISN6-F1
#
_cell.length_a   1.000
_cell.length_b   1.000
_cell.length_c   1.000
_cell.angle_alpha   90.00
_cell.angle_beta   90.00
_cell.angle_gamma   90.00
#
_symmetry.space_group_name_H-M   'P 1'
#
loop_
_entity.id
_entity.type
_entity.pdbx_description
1 polymer ?
#
loop_
_entity_poly.entity_id
_entity_poly.type
_entity_poly.pdbx_seq_one_letter_code
_entity_poly.pdbx_strand_id
1 'polypeptide(L)'
;MPLVTESLVENRYRLGECLGGIAERRTRLAFDEQTDETVVFKSLFFGSGVEWEDYRPFEREVAVLPSLDHPGISPFRAAFWLEQPEGSYFCIVQKYVPGKSLAECMALGRRFDQEQLIGLADQLLEILAYLHSRQPSLVHRDIKPSNLILGEDGRIYLVDFGAVQVMGDEGRTLTAAGTFGYMAPEQCLGRAVPASDIYGLGATLLHLLTGRPPGEMTGSTGEMELPDHPALKGWFGKWLAQAIQYDASRRFTDGREALKAFEALGNGGKLYNSSIPASDLNRFVVLNADRQKLSVDLLNPKSWRMLKNTTWIAYALIIFSSVYAKTAINPALAPYLFPSQALTLSLILIMQLFPARGVRIEIDGDGCRLAWVVGSQVVWRETVRLWPQMELKLTESKFTNSVGGAQRRHLCLSDGRNKYCFNAYLCDTELDWLVEQFRFHCPSSDRKS
;
A
#
# COMPACT_ATOMS: atom_id res chain seq x y z
N MET A 1 31.01 -33.12 -1.05
CA MET A 1 31.76 -32.83 0.20
C MET A 1 31.80 -31.31 0.40
N PRO A 2 31.92 -30.79 1.64
CA PRO A 2 32.03 -29.35 1.88
C PRO A 2 33.21 -28.71 1.15
N LEU A 3 33.08 -27.44 0.72
CA LEU A 3 34.23 -26.58 0.40
C LEU A 3 35.26 -26.71 1.52
N VAL A 4 36.44 -27.23 1.17
CA VAL A 4 37.52 -27.59 2.11
C VAL A 4 37.88 -26.38 2.97
N THR A 5 37.92 -26.57 4.28
CA THR A 5 38.13 -25.53 5.31
C THR A 5 39.51 -24.88 5.29
N GLU A 6 40.51 -25.55 4.71
CA GLU A 6 41.92 -25.14 4.84
C GLU A 6 42.50 -24.46 3.58
N SER A 7 41.79 -24.49 2.44
CA SER A 7 42.24 -23.83 1.22
C SER A 7 41.58 -22.46 1.04
N LEU A 8 42.37 -21.49 0.55
CA LEU A 8 41.87 -20.20 0.12
C LEU A 8 40.97 -20.36 -1.11
N VAL A 9 39.73 -19.91 -1.03
CA VAL A 9 38.85 -19.81 -2.19
C VAL A 9 39.25 -18.59 -3.02
N GLU A 10 39.40 -18.76 -4.34
CA GLU A 10 39.87 -17.71 -5.26
C GLU A 10 41.23 -17.09 -4.85
N ASN A 11 42.08 -17.85 -4.15
CA ASN A 11 43.32 -17.33 -3.55
C ASN A 11 43.12 -16.05 -2.69
N ARG A 12 41.91 -15.87 -2.13
CA ARG A 12 41.52 -14.63 -1.45
C ARG A 12 40.74 -14.85 -0.17
N TYR A 13 39.79 -15.77 -0.17
CA TYR A 13 38.87 -15.95 0.97
C TYR A 13 39.25 -17.17 1.79
N ARG A 14 39.63 -16.97 3.05
CA ARG A 14 39.88 -18.04 4.01
C ARG A 14 38.58 -18.38 4.72
N LEU A 15 37.99 -19.54 4.41
CA LEU A 15 36.70 -19.94 4.98
C LEU A 15 36.85 -20.33 6.45
N GLY A 16 36.00 -19.76 7.30
CA GLY A 16 35.92 -20.03 8.73
C GLY A 16 34.70 -20.87 9.10
N GLU A 17 34.13 -20.56 10.27
CA GLU A 17 33.00 -21.27 10.87
C GLU A 17 31.72 -21.19 10.01
N CYS A 18 30.86 -22.21 10.15
CA CYS A 18 29.56 -22.23 9.51
C CYS A 18 28.55 -21.47 10.37
N LEU A 19 27.95 -20.42 9.83
CA LEU A 19 26.93 -19.62 10.49
C LEU A 19 25.53 -20.24 10.32
N GLY A 20 25.33 -21.01 9.25
CA GLY A 20 24.08 -21.74 9.01
C GLY A 20 23.94 -22.26 7.59
N GLY A 21 22.80 -22.92 7.33
CA GLY A 21 22.44 -23.46 6.02
C GLY A 21 22.33 -24.98 5.99
N ILE A 22 21.99 -25.51 4.81
CA ILE A 22 21.88 -26.94 4.50
C ILE A 22 23.09 -27.38 3.65
N ALA A 23 23.16 -28.65 3.25
CA ALA A 23 24.33 -29.18 2.57
C ALA A 23 24.66 -28.43 1.27
N GLU A 24 23.62 -28.09 0.50
CA GLU A 24 23.67 -27.43 -0.81
C GLU A 24 23.79 -25.90 -0.69
N ARG A 25 23.28 -25.30 0.39
CA ARG A 25 23.29 -23.86 0.64
C ARG A 25 23.91 -23.56 1.99
N ARG A 26 25.09 -22.94 2.01
CA ARG A 26 25.82 -22.64 3.25
C ARG A 26 26.13 -21.17 3.38
N THR A 27 26.09 -20.68 4.61
CA THR A 27 26.56 -19.35 5.00
C THR A 27 27.70 -19.53 6.00
N ARG A 28 28.86 -18.98 5.70
CA ARG A 28 30.08 -19.12 6.50
C ARG A 28 30.69 -17.77 6.80
N LEU A 29 31.39 -17.66 7.92
CA LEU A 29 32.34 -16.58 8.12
C LEU A 29 33.54 -16.84 7.21
N ALA A 30 34.14 -15.79 6.66
CA ALA A 30 35.41 -15.90 5.96
C ALA A 30 36.26 -14.64 6.20
N PHE A 31 37.56 -14.78 6.02
CA PHE A 31 38.49 -13.66 6.04
C PHE A 31 38.94 -13.34 4.62
N ASP A 32 38.80 -12.08 4.20
CA ASP A 32 39.27 -11.59 2.92
C ASP A 32 40.73 -11.11 3.05
N GLU A 33 41.67 -11.92 2.58
CA GLU A 33 43.12 -11.65 2.70
C GLU A 33 43.56 -10.39 1.94
N GLN A 34 42.78 -9.93 0.96
CA GLN A 34 43.16 -8.76 0.17
C GLN A 34 42.74 -7.45 0.82
N THR A 35 41.61 -7.46 1.52
CA THR A 35 41.06 -6.26 2.17
C THR A 35 41.27 -6.23 3.68
N ASP A 36 41.77 -7.31 4.27
CA ASP A 36 41.92 -7.48 5.72
C ASP A 36 40.57 -7.35 6.46
N GLU A 37 39.47 -7.78 5.81
CA GLU A 37 38.12 -7.68 6.35
C GLU A 37 37.52 -9.07 6.63
N THR A 38 36.72 -9.15 7.69
CA THR A 38 35.84 -10.31 7.92
C THR A 38 34.56 -10.17 7.09
N VAL A 39 34.19 -11.23 6.39
CA VAL A 39 33.07 -11.26 5.44
C VAL A 39 32.14 -12.45 5.70
N VAL A 40 30.90 -12.33 5.25
CA VAL A 40 29.95 -13.44 5.13
C VAL A 40 30.06 -14.03 3.74
N PHE A 41 30.27 -15.34 3.67
CA PHE A 41 30.40 -16.11 2.45
C PHE A 41 29.20 -17.05 2.30
N LYS A 42 28.28 -16.71 1.40
CA LYS A 42 27.14 -17.57 1.04
C LYS A 42 27.50 -18.37 -0.20
N SER A 43 27.31 -19.68 -0.18
CA SER A 43 27.59 -20.56 -1.31
C SER A 43 26.39 -21.47 -1.61
N LEU A 44 26.03 -21.58 -2.90
CA LEU A 44 25.09 -22.55 -3.43
C LEU A 44 25.85 -23.54 -4.31
N PHE A 45 25.79 -24.82 -3.97
CA PHE A 45 26.40 -25.91 -4.75
C PHE A 45 25.47 -26.32 -5.90
N PHE A 46 26.02 -26.57 -7.09
CA PHE A 46 25.33 -27.11 -8.25
C PHE A 46 25.88 -28.50 -8.55
N GLY A 47 25.23 -29.51 -7.97
CA GLY A 47 25.49 -30.93 -8.22
C GLY A 47 24.33 -31.62 -8.94
N SER A 48 24.33 -32.96 -8.96
CA SER A 48 23.36 -33.79 -9.69
C SER A 48 21.93 -33.84 -9.09
N GLY A 49 21.45 -32.75 -8.47
CA GLY A 49 20.13 -32.69 -7.85
C GLY A 49 19.67 -31.29 -7.43
N VAL A 50 20.31 -30.22 -7.94
CA VAL A 50 19.89 -28.85 -7.66
C VAL A 50 19.03 -28.34 -8.79
N GLU A 51 17.80 -27.98 -8.45
CA GLU A 51 16.82 -27.44 -9.39
C GLU A 51 17.07 -25.95 -9.62
N TRP A 52 16.66 -25.44 -10.78
CA TRP A 52 16.81 -24.01 -11.13
C TRP A 52 16.13 -23.07 -10.12
N GLU A 53 15.11 -23.56 -9.43
CA GLU A 53 14.37 -22.87 -8.37
C GLU A 53 15.25 -22.48 -7.18
N ASP A 54 16.30 -23.27 -6.86
CA ASP A 54 17.20 -23.02 -5.74
C ASP A 54 18.18 -21.86 -6.01
N TYR A 55 18.43 -21.56 -7.29
CA TYR A 55 19.28 -20.47 -7.74
C TYR A 55 18.57 -19.11 -7.73
N ARG A 56 17.25 -19.07 -7.97
CA ARG A 56 16.49 -17.80 -8.07
C ARG A 56 16.70 -16.84 -6.89
N PRO A 57 16.78 -17.31 -5.62
CA PRO A 57 17.08 -16.41 -4.51
C PRO A 57 18.45 -15.75 -4.62
N PHE A 58 19.49 -16.50 -5.01
CA PHE A 58 20.83 -15.96 -5.18
C PHE A 58 20.90 -14.97 -6.34
N GLU A 59 20.23 -15.27 -7.46
CA GLU A 59 20.14 -14.38 -8.61
C GLU A 59 19.51 -13.02 -8.22
N ARG A 60 18.39 -13.06 -7.46
CA ARG A 60 17.73 -11.84 -6.97
C ARG A 60 18.60 -11.03 -6.03
N GLU A 61 19.30 -11.69 -5.11
CA GLU A 61 20.19 -11.02 -4.16
C GLU A 61 21.33 -10.29 -4.91
N VAL A 62 21.98 -10.93 -5.89
CA VAL A 62 23.05 -10.29 -6.69
C VAL A 62 22.52 -9.21 -7.63
N ALA A 63 21.28 -9.32 -8.11
CA ALA A 63 20.68 -8.30 -8.97
C ALA A 63 20.40 -6.98 -8.22
N VAL A 64 20.14 -7.03 -6.92
CA VAL A 64 19.68 -5.88 -6.14
C VAL A 64 20.76 -5.35 -5.21
N LEU A 65 21.39 -6.23 -4.42
CA LEU A 65 22.25 -5.86 -3.29
C LEU A 65 23.43 -4.94 -3.66
N PRO A 66 24.11 -5.09 -4.82
CA PRO A 66 25.20 -4.18 -5.21
C PRO A 66 24.77 -2.72 -5.40
N SER A 67 23.48 -2.47 -5.64
CA SER A 67 22.93 -1.13 -5.86
C SER A 67 22.42 -0.45 -4.58
N LEU A 68 22.47 -1.15 -3.45
CA LEU A 68 21.98 -0.66 -2.16
C LEU A 68 23.11 -0.03 -1.36
N ASP A 69 22.83 1.14 -0.81
CA ASP A 69 23.72 1.90 0.07
C ASP A 69 22.87 2.48 1.20
N HIS A 70 22.89 1.80 2.34
CA HIS A 70 22.14 2.16 3.54
C HIS A 70 22.88 1.63 4.77
N PRO A 71 22.99 2.40 5.88
CA PRO A 71 23.74 1.97 7.07
C PRO A 71 23.20 0.70 7.73
N GLY A 72 21.90 0.42 7.57
CA GLY A 72 21.24 -0.80 8.06
C GLY A 72 21.23 -1.98 7.07
N ILE A 73 22.01 -1.94 5.98
CA ILE A 73 22.14 -3.05 5.02
C ILE A 73 23.62 -3.39 4.86
N SER A 74 23.96 -4.67 4.95
CA SER A 74 25.37 -5.08 4.81
C SER A 74 25.89 -4.82 3.39
N PRO A 75 27.04 -4.13 3.23
CA PRO A 75 27.63 -3.89 1.93
C PRO A 75 27.96 -5.18 1.16
N PHE A 76 27.52 -5.24 -0.09
CA PHE A 76 27.96 -6.25 -1.05
C PHE A 76 29.47 -6.10 -1.33
N ARG A 77 30.16 -7.23 -1.51
CA ARG A 77 31.58 -7.28 -1.87
C ARG A 77 31.82 -7.92 -3.23
N ALA A 78 31.27 -9.11 -3.45
CA ALA A 78 31.47 -9.84 -4.69
C ALA A 78 30.39 -10.92 -4.90
N ALA A 79 30.22 -11.33 -6.15
CA ALA A 79 29.55 -12.58 -6.50
C ALA A 79 30.30 -13.23 -7.67
N PHE A 80 30.48 -14.54 -7.62
CA PHE A 80 31.24 -15.28 -8.63
C PHE A 80 30.89 -16.76 -8.63
N TRP A 81 31.21 -17.42 -9.75
CA TRP A 81 31.17 -18.87 -9.87
C TRP A 81 32.53 -19.45 -9.47
N LEU A 82 32.50 -20.54 -8.72
CA LEU A 82 33.67 -21.31 -8.32
C LEU A 82 33.52 -22.72 -8.87
N GLU A 83 34.38 -23.09 -9.80
CA GLU A 83 34.45 -24.45 -10.33
C GLU A 83 35.31 -25.34 -9.41
N GLN A 84 34.78 -26.51 -9.04
CA GLN A 84 35.51 -27.54 -8.32
C GLN A 84 35.35 -28.88 -9.06
N PRO A 85 36.27 -29.84 -8.87
CA PRO A 85 36.16 -31.16 -9.50
C PRO A 85 34.82 -31.88 -9.22
N GLU A 86 34.20 -31.59 -8.07
CA GLU A 86 32.95 -32.20 -7.62
C GLU A 86 31.69 -31.47 -8.11
N GLY A 87 31.82 -30.28 -8.70
CA GLY A 87 30.72 -29.45 -9.19
C GLY A 87 30.97 -27.95 -9.01
N SER A 88 30.06 -27.14 -9.54
CA SER A 88 30.17 -25.68 -9.52
C SER A 88 29.49 -25.09 -8.28
N TYR A 89 29.99 -23.97 -7.78
CA TYR A 89 29.36 -23.20 -6.71
C TYR A 89 29.07 -21.78 -7.18
N PHE A 90 27.92 -21.24 -6.83
CA PHE A 90 27.68 -19.80 -6.92
C PHE A 90 27.84 -19.16 -5.55
N CYS A 91 28.70 -18.16 -5.47
CA CYS A 91 29.14 -17.55 -4.22
C CYS A 91 28.74 -16.08 -4.17
N ILE A 92 28.26 -15.63 -3.00
CA ILE A 92 27.98 -14.23 -2.68
C ILE A 92 28.76 -13.86 -1.44
N VAL A 93 29.50 -12.76 -1.51
CA VAL A 93 30.33 -12.22 -0.42
C VAL A 93 29.80 -10.86 0.01
N GLN A 94 29.57 -10.70 1.30
CA GLN A 94 29.07 -9.47 1.93
C GLN A 94 29.93 -9.13 3.15
N LYS A 95 29.95 -7.87 3.56
CA LYS A 95 30.62 -7.50 4.82
C LYS A 95 29.98 -8.27 5.99
N TYR A 96 30.80 -8.72 6.93
CA TYR A 96 30.28 -9.31 8.16
C TYR A 96 29.76 -8.21 9.09
N VAL A 97 28.58 -8.44 9.67
CA VAL A 97 27.99 -7.61 10.72
C VAL A 97 28.16 -8.36 12.04
N PRO A 98 29.05 -7.91 12.94
CA PRO A 98 29.18 -8.50 14.27
C PRO A 98 27.90 -8.31 15.06
N GLY A 99 27.32 -9.40 15.55
CA GLY A 99 26.06 -9.37 16.28
C GLY A 99 25.32 -10.70 16.24
N LYS A 100 24.06 -10.68 16.70
CA LYS A 100 23.17 -11.84 16.67
C LYS A 100 21.87 -11.45 15.98
N SER A 101 21.28 -12.38 15.24
CA SER A 101 19.91 -12.21 14.77
C SER A 101 18.95 -12.03 15.94
N LEU A 102 17.84 -11.33 15.72
CA LEU A 102 16.80 -11.20 16.74
C LEU A 102 16.21 -12.58 17.10
N ALA A 103 16.16 -13.52 16.14
CA ALA A 103 15.79 -14.92 16.41
C ALA A 103 16.75 -15.59 17.40
N GLU A 104 18.06 -15.46 17.21
CA GLU A 104 19.06 -15.99 18.15
C GLU A 104 18.99 -15.30 19.51
N CYS A 105 18.76 -13.99 19.54
CA CYS A 105 18.54 -13.26 20.79
C CYS A 105 17.37 -13.85 21.59
N MET A 106 16.23 -14.11 20.92
CA MET A 106 15.07 -14.75 21.56
C MET A 106 15.37 -16.16 22.03
N ALA A 107 16.09 -16.96 21.23
CA ALA A 107 16.49 -18.32 21.57
C ALA A 107 17.41 -18.36 22.81
N LEU A 108 18.25 -17.34 22.98
CA LEU A 108 19.08 -17.13 24.19
C LEU A 108 18.29 -16.58 25.39
N GLY A 109 16.96 -16.47 25.29
CA GLY A 109 16.09 -16.04 26.37
C GLY A 109 15.96 -14.52 26.51
N ARG A 110 16.51 -13.72 25.59
CA ARG A 110 16.31 -12.26 25.61
C ARG A 110 14.82 -11.93 25.51
N ARG A 111 14.40 -10.91 26.25
CA ARG A 111 13.09 -10.28 26.16
C ARG A 111 13.31 -8.83 25.77
N PHE A 112 12.42 -8.31 24.94
CA PHE A 112 12.47 -6.93 24.46
C PHE A 112 11.38 -6.14 25.15
N ASP A 113 11.76 -5.05 25.81
CA ASP A 113 10.78 -4.11 26.35
C ASP A 113 10.23 -3.20 25.24
N GLN A 114 9.23 -2.40 25.57
CA GLN A 114 8.56 -1.53 24.61
C GLN A 114 9.50 -0.49 24.01
N GLU A 115 10.42 0.08 24.80
CA GLU A 115 11.33 1.13 24.35
C GLU A 115 12.34 0.57 23.34
N GLN A 116 12.87 -0.62 23.62
CA GLN A 116 13.72 -1.36 22.70
C GLN A 116 12.98 -1.68 21.40
N LEU A 117 11.73 -2.16 21.48
CA LEU A 117 10.92 -2.43 20.28
C LEU A 117 10.64 -1.18 19.46
N ILE A 118 10.43 -0.03 20.12
CA ILE A 118 10.25 1.25 19.44
C ILE A 118 11.52 1.62 18.67
N GLY A 119 12.69 1.54 19.30
CA GLY A 119 13.97 1.82 18.63
C GLY A 119 14.29 0.85 17.49
N LEU A 120 13.92 -0.43 17.64
CA LEU A 120 14.05 -1.43 16.57
C LEU A 120 13.12 -1.11 15.39
N ALA A 121 11.87 -0.74 15.68
CA ALA A 121 10.88 -0.40 14.66
C ALA A 121 11.29 0.83 13.87
N ASP A 122 11.77 1.88 14.55
CA ASP A 122 12.25 3.11 13.94
C ASP A 122 13.36 2.85 12.91
N GLN A 123 14.42 2.16 13.33
CA GLN A 123 15.55 1.81 12.44
C GLN A 123 15.13 0.93 11.27
N LEU A 124 14.24 -0.05 11.50
CA LEU A 124 13.77 -0.92 10.42
C LEU A 124 12.84 -0.15 9.45
N LEU A 125 12.05 0.79 9.94
CA LEU A 125 11.23 1.67 9.10
C LEU A 125 12.08 2.60 8.23
N GLU A 126 13.23 3.08 8.70
CA GLU A 126 14.21 3.80 7.87
C GLU A 126 14.69 2.93 6.70
N ILE A 127 15.08 1.67 6.99
CA ILE A 127 15.50 0.71 5.95
C ILE A 127 14.38 0.46 4.94
N LEU A 128 13.15 0.21 5.41
CA LEU A 128 11.99 -0.01 4.53
C LEU A 128 11.64 1.23 3.73
N ALA A 129 11.69 2.43 4.31
CA ALA A 129 11.49 3.68 3.59
C ALA A 129 12.52 3.86 2.48
N TYR A 130 13.79 3.51 2.74
CA TYR A 130 14.85 3.52 1.73
C TYR A 130 14.52 2.55 0.58
N LEU A 131 14.25 1.28 0.86
CA LEU A 131 13.94 0.27 -0.15
C LEU A 131 12.72 0.62 -1.01
N HIS A 132 11.64 1.09 -0.37
CA HIS A 132 10.42 1.47 -1.06
C HIS A 132 10.56 2.77 -1.87
N SER A 133 11.55 3.61 -1.55
CA SER A 133 11.83 4.85 -2.31
C SER A 133 12.66 4.63 -3.58
N ARG A 134 13.22 3.42 -3.76
CA ARG A 134 14.01 3.08 -4.96
C ARG A 134 13.15 3.18 -6.22
N GLN A 135 13.81 3.36 -7.36
CA GLN A 135 13.17 3.38 -8.68
C GLN A 135 13.85 2.37 -9.58
N PRO A 136 13.19 1.24 -9.89
CA PRO A 136 11.91 0.75 -9.34
C PRO A 136 11.92 0.47 -7.82
N SER A 137 10.74 0.52 -7.17
CA SER A 137 10.58 0.22 -5.73
C SER A 137 10.95 -1.22 -5.44
N LEU A 138 11.59 -1.46 -4.29
CA LEU A 138 11.98 -2.79 -3.85
C LEU A 138 11.14 -3.23 -2.65
N VAL A 139 10.59 -4.44 -2.70
CA VAL A 139 9.86 -5.08 -1.58
C VAL A 139 10.69 -6.28 -1.14
N HIS A 140 11.08 -6.34 0.13
CA HIS A 140 11.95 -7.38 0.69
C HIS A 140 11.26 -8.74 0.76
N ARG A 141 10.00 -8.78 1.19
CA ARG A 141 9.11 -9.96 1.31
C ARG A 141 9.51 -11.02 2.33
N ASP A 142 10.49 -10.78 3.19
CA ASP A 142 10.89 -11.76 4.21
C ASP A 142 11.42 -11.08 5.47
N ILE A 143 10.69 -10.07 5.95
CA ILE A 143 10.96 -9.40 7.21
C ILE A 143 10.56 -10.32 8.37
N LYS A 144 11.55 -10.78 9.13
CA LYS A 144 11.40 -11.69 10.28
C LYS A 144 12.62 -11.62 11.20
N PRO A 145 12.53 -12.10 12.47
CA PRO A 145 13.64 -12.04 13.42
C PRO A 145 14.96 -12.67 12.96
N SER A 146 14.95 -13.69 12.10
CA SER A 146 16.19 -14.32 11.62
C SER A 146 16.92 -13.52 10.55
N ASN A 147 16.24 -12.56 9.91
CA ASN A 147 16.79 -11.71 8.86
C ASN A 147 17.15 -10.31 9.37
N LEU A 148 17.09 -10.12 10.70
CA LEU A 148 17.40 -8.86 11.38
C LEU A 148 18.52 -9.13 12.38
N ILE A 149 19.72 -8.63 12.09
CA ILE A 149 20.87 -8.72 12.99
C ILE A 149 20.89 -7.49 13.88
N LEU A 150 20.87 -7.70 15.19
CA LEU A 150 21.22 -6.67 16.15
C LEU A 150 22.75 -6.63 16.27
N GLY A 151 23.33 -5.59 15.69
CA GLY A 151 24.75 -5.33 15.72
C GLY A 151 25.26 -5.00 17.11
N GLU A 152 26.53 -5.27 17.36
CA GLU A 152 27.21 -4.87 18.61
C GLU A 152 27.25 -3.34 18.79
N ASP A 153 27.12 -2.59 17.70
CA ASP A 153 26.98 -1.13 17.68
C ASP A 153 25.57 -0.62 18.06
N GLY A 154 24.64 -1.54 18.37
CA GLY A 154 23.27 -1.22 18.73
C GLY A 154 22.35 -0.94 17.54
N ARG A 155 22.83 -1.12 16.30
CA ARG A 155 22.02 -0.93 15.09
C ARG A 155 21.38 -2.22 14.61
N ILE A 156 20.27 -2.06 13.88
CA ILE A 156 19.65 -3.17 13.15
C ILE A 156 20.14 -3.22 11.71
N TYR A 157 20.51 -4.43 11.31
CA TYR A 157 20.90 -4.76 9.95
C TYR A 157 19.90 -5.72 9.34
N LEU A 158 19.32 -5.33 8.21
CA LEU A 158 18.49 -6.19 7.38
C LEU A 158 19.40 -7.00 6.45
N VAL A 159 19.21 -8.32 6.47
CA VAL A 159 19.99 -9.27 5.67
C VAL A 159 19.08 -10.21 4.88
N ASP A 160 19.66 -10.91 3.91
CA ASP A 160 18.99 -11.91 3.05
C ASP A 160 17.94 -11.32 2.10
N PHE A 161 18.43 -10.81 0.98
CA PHE A 161 17.61 -10.26 -0.10
C PHE A 161 17.14 -11.33 -1.11
N GLY A 162 17.24 -12.62 -0.80
CA GLY A 162 16.87 -13.69 -1.74
C GLY A 162 15.38 -13.73 -2.10
N ALA A 163 14.53 -13.14 -1.26
CA ALA A 163 13.11 -13.02 -1.51
C ALA A 163 12.71 -11.71 -2.22
N VAL A 164 13.63 -10.75 -2.45
CA VAL A 164 13.29 -9.40 -2.91
C VAL A 164 12.53 -9.39 -4.24
N GLN A 165 11.60 -8.45 -4.37
CA GLN A 165 10.85 -8.18 -5.58
C GLN A 165 11.07 -6.75 -6.04
N VAL A 166 11.35 -6.60 -7.33
CA VAL A 166 11.45 -5.31 -8.02
C VAL A 166 10.08 -4.96 -8.58
N MET A 167 9.48 -3.87 -8.12
CA MET A 167 8.14 -3.45 -8.55
C MET A 167 8.15 -2.95 -10.00
N GLY A 168 7.12 -3.29 -10.78
CA GLY A 168 7.02 -2.91 -12.19
C GLY A 168 7.68 -3.88 -13.17
N ASP A 169 8.34 -4.94 -12.69
CA ASP A 169 8.72 -6.09 -13.52
C ASP A 169 7.51 -7.01 -13.69
N GLU A 170 6.59 -6.64 -14.58
CA GLU A 170 5.28 -7.29 -14.82
C GLU A 170 5.39 -8.79 -15.19
N GLY A 171 6.60 -9.27 -15.51
CA GLY A 171 6.84 -10.64 -15.96
C GLY A 171 7.24 -11.65 -14.89
N ARG A 172 7.54 -11.27 -13.63
CA ARG A 172 8.44 -12.11 -12.81
C ARG A 172 8.04 -12.57 -11.41
N THR A 173 6.87 -12.29 -10.83
CA THR A 173 6.56 -12.96 -9.55
C THR A 173 5.07 -13.05 -9.18
N LEU A 174 4.42 -14.14 -9.57
CA LEU A 174 3.18 -14.67 -8.97
C LEU A 174 3.48 -15.81 -7.98
N THR A 175 4.69 -15.87 -7.43
CA THR A 175 5.11 -16.96 -6.54
C THR A 175 5.05 -16.48 -5.10
N ALA A 176 4.30 -17.21 -4.27
CA ALA A 176 4.36 -17.03 -2.82
C ALA A 176 5.81 -17.25 -2.35
N ALA A 177 6.35 -16.28 -1.62
CA ALA A 177 7.70 -16.35 -1.07
C ALA A 177 7.72 -15.63 0.27
N GLY A 178 8.60 -16.06 1.17
CA GLY A 178 8.70 -15.58 2.54
C GLY A 178 8.30 -16.65 3.56
N THR A 179 8.27 -16.27 4.84
CA THR A 179 8.11 -17.22 5.95
C THR A 179 6.68 -17.21 6.50
N PHE A 180 6.11 -18.41 6.69
CA PHE A 180 4.78 -18.58 7.28
C PHE A 180 4.65 -17.83 8.62
N GLY A 181 3.51 -17.17 8.84
CA GLY A 181 3.24 -16.32 10.00
C GLY A 181 3.70 -14.87 9.86
N TYR A 182 4.82 -14.60 9.16
CA TYR A 182 5.30 -13.23 8.89
C TYR A 182 4.84 -12.69 7.53
N MET A 183 4.52 -13.61 6.60
CA MET A 183 4.03 -13.27 5.28
C MET A 183 2.67 -12.57 5.33
N ALA A 184 2.55 -11.44 4.63
CA ALA A 184 1.27 -10.74 4.48
C ALA A 184 0.28 -11.55 3.61
N PRO A 185 -1.04 -11.44 3.84
CA PRO A 185 -2.04 -12.23 3.11
C PRO A 185 -1.96 -12.09 1.58
N GLU A 186 -1.75 -10.89 1.06
CA GLU A 186 -1.60 -10.62 -0.36
C GLU A 186 -0.28 -11.18 -0.94
N GLN A 187 0.75 -11.30 -0.12
CA GLN A 187 2.02 -11.92 -0.52
C GLN A 187 1.87 -13.44 -0.68
N CYS A 188 1.02 -14.09 0.14
CA CYS A 188 0.63 -15.49 -0.07
C CYS A 188 -0.04 -15.70 -1.44
N LEU A 189 -0.68 -14.66 -2.00
CA LEU A 189 -1.29 -14.66 -3.32
C LEU A 189 -0.34 -14.21 -4.44
N GLY A 190 0.95 -14.01 -4.13
CA GLY A 190 1.95 -13.51 -5.08
C GLY A 190 1.77 -12.04 -5.46
N ARG A 191 1.07 -11.24 -4.65
CA ARG A 191 0.76 -9.82 -4.90
C ARG A 191 1.42 -8.92 -3.86
N ALA A 192 2.68 -9.20 -3.53
CA ALA A 192 3.40 -8.40 -2.56
C ALA A 192 3.50 -6.94 -3.03
N VAL A 193 3.32 -6.03 -2.07
CA VAL A 193 3.40 -4.58 -2.23
C VAL A 193 4.26 -4.02 -1.08
N PRO A 194 4.69 -2.75 -1.12
CA PRO A 194 5.42 -2.15 0.00
C PRO A 194 4.73 -2.32 1.37
N ALA A 195 3.39 -2.27 1.41
CA ALA A 195 2.61 -2.56 2.61
C ALA A 195 2.80 -3.99 3.16
N SER A 196 3.23 -4.95 2.35
CA SER A 196 3.51 -6.34 2.77
C SER A 196 4.72 -6.41 3.72
N ASP A 197 5.78 -5.63 3.48
CA ASP A 197 6.93 -5.57 4.39
C ASP A 197 6.57 -4.95 5.73
N ILE A 198 5.63 -3.99 5.74
CA ILE A 198 5.12 -3.34 6.95
C ILE A 198 4.33 -4.33 7.81
N TYR A 199 3.57 -5.22 7.19
CA TYR A 199 2.94 -6.33 7.90
C TYR A 199 3.97 -7.29 8.51
N GLY A 200 5.02 -7.66 7.74
CA GLY A 200 6.11 -8.49 8.23
C GLY A 200 6.86 -7.85 9.41
N LEU A 201 7.07 -6.54 9.39
CA LEU A 201 7.57 -5.76 10.52
C LEU A 201 6.62 -5.86 11.73
N GLY A 202 5.32 -5.64 11.53
CA GLY A 202 4.33 -5.73 12.62
C GLY A 202 4.29 -7.12 13.27
N ALA A 203 4.27 -8.17 12.46
CA ALA A 203 4.35 -9.57 12.92
C ALA A 203 5.66 -9.84 13.69
N THR A 204 6.77 -9.30 13.21
CA THR A 204 8.09 -9.40 13.87
C THR A 204 8.07 -8.74 15.25
N LEU A 205 7.56 -7.51 15.36
CA LEU A 205 7.48 -6.78 16.63
C LEU A 205 6.57 -7.49 17.64
N LEU A 206 5.43 -8.03 17.18
CA LEU A 206 4.55 -8.83 18.03
C LEU A 206 5.23 -10.10 18.54
N HIS A 207 5.98 -10.79 17.69
CA HIS A 207 6.72 -11.97 18.12
C HIS A 207 7.77 -11.63 19.17
N LEU A 208 8.54 -10.55 18.96
CA LEU A 208 9.56 -10.10 19.91
C LEU A 208 8.97 -9.68 21.26
N LEU A 209 7.81 -9.01 21.23
CA LEU A 209 7.10 -8.57 22.43
C LEU A 209 6.55 -9.73 23.25
N THR A 210 5.93 -10.71 22.57
CA THR A 210 5.14 -11.76 23.22
C THR A 210 5.91 -13.05 23.44
N GLY A 211 6.99 -13.27 22.67
CA GLY A 211 7.66 -14.56 22.56
C GLY A 211 6.83 -15.65 21.88
N ARG A 212 5.65 -15.31 21.32
CA ARG A 212 4.75 -16.25 20.64
C ARG A 212 4.90 -16.11 19.12
N PRO A 213 5.09 -17.21 18.37
CA PRO A 213 5.17 -17.15 16.93
C PRO A 213 3.92 -16.51 16.30
N PRO A 214 4.04 -15.65 15.29
CA PRO A 214 2.89 -14.95 14.71
C PRO A 214 1.79 -15.89 14.17
N GLY A 215 2.15 -17.07 13.67
CA GLY A 215 1.18 -18.06 13.19
C GLY A 215 0.23 -18.60 14.27
N GLU A 216 0.62 -18.54 15.55
CA GLU A 216 -0.25 -18.90 16.69
C GLU A 216 -1.15 -17.74 17.14
N MET A 217 -0.91 -16.54 16.61
CA MET A 217 -1.67 -15.32 16.90
C MET A 217 -2.65 -14.98 15.77
N THR A 218 -2.66 -15.77 14.71
CA THR A 218 -3.61 -15.63 13.61
C THR A 218 -4.88 -16.41 13.93
N GLY A 219 -6.00 -15.69 14.01
CA GLY A 219 -7.31 -16.28 14.25
C GLY A 219 -7.82 -17.11 13.05
N SER A 220 -8.98 -17.74 13.21
CA SER A 220 -9.60 -18.58 12.17
C SER A 220 -10.00 -17.81 10.90
N THR A 221 -10.12 -16.48 10.99
CA THR A 221 -10.39 -15.58 9.86
C THR A 221 -9.13 -15.22 9.05
N GLY A 222 -7.95 -15.63 9.51
CA GLY A 222 -6.66 -15.23 8.93
C GLY A 222 -6.15 -13.88 9.42
N GLU A 223 -6.89 -13.18 10.29
CA GLU A 223 -6.48 -11.91 10.88
C GLU A 223 -5.56 -12.14 12.07
N MET A 224 -4.51 -11.31 12.20
CA MET A 224 -3.60 -11.35 13.33
C MET A 224 -4.20 -10.61 14.53
N GLU A 225 -4.34 -11.31 15.65
CA GLU A 225 -4.92 -10.77 16.87
C GLU A 225 -3.84 -10.09 17.73
N LEU A 226 -4.13 -8.87 18.20
CA LEU A 226 -3.31 -8.21 19.21
C LEU A 226 -3.61 -8.81 20.57
N PRO A 227 -2.60 -9.31 21.30
CA PRO A 227 -2.81 -9.81 22.66
C PRO A 227 -3.10 -8.65 23.61
N ASP A 228 -3.83 -8.93 24.69
CA ASP A 228 -3.94 -7.97 25.80
C ASP A 228 -2.60 -7.87 26.53
N HIS A 229 -1.78 -6.91 26.10
CA HIS A 229 -0.46 -6.65 26.65
C HIS A 229 -0.32 -5.16 27.03
N PRO A 230 0.22 -4.82 28.22
CA PRO A 230 0.34 -3.43 28.65
C PRO A 230 1.04 -2.50 27.63
N ALA A 231 2.10 -2.99 26.98
CA ALA A 231 2.84 -2.25 25.95
C ALA A 231 2.00 -1.88 24.71
N LEU A 232 0.86 -2.54 24.49
CA LEU A 232 -0.03 -2.32 23.35
C LEU A 232 -1.20 -1.39 23.67
N LYS A 233 -1.33 -0.89 24.91
CA LYS A 233 -2.43 0.01 25.29
C LYS A 233 -2.24 1.46 24.82
N GLY A 234 -1.02 1.81 24.40
CA GLY A 234 -0.64 3.17 23.99
C GLY A 234 -0.61 3.40 22.48
N TRP A 235 0.09 4.46 22.07
CA TRP A 235 0.26 4.82 20.67
C TRP A 235 0.97 3.72 19.86
N PHE A 236 1.93 3.03 20.46
CA PHE A 236 2.70 1.96 19.83
C PHE A 236 1.78 0.80 19.40
N GLY A 237 0.87 0.40 20.28
CA GLY A 237 -0.13 -0.61 19.95
C GLY A 237 -1.11 -0.17 18.86
N LYS A 238 -1.48 1.12 18.81
CA LYS A 238 -2.32 1.67 17.73
C LYS A 238 -1.61 1.61 16.37
N TRP A 239 -0.33 2.00 16.33
CA TRP A 239 0.47 1.89 15.11
C TRP A 239 0.61 0.43 14.69
N LEU A 240 0.92 -0.46 15.63
CA LEU A 240 1.10 -1.89 15.37
C LEU A 240 -0.20 -2.53 14.85
N ALA A 241 -1.35 -2.14 15.41
CA ALA A 241 -2.67 -2.57 14.97
C ALA A 241 -2.99 -2.15 13.53
N GLN A 242 -2.50 -0.99 13.10
CA GLN A 242 -2.62 -0.56 11.72
C GLN A 242 -1.64 -1.30 10.80
N ALA A 243 -0.41 -1.56 11.27
CA ALA A 243 0.61 -2.26 10.50
C ALA A 243 0.25 -3.72 10.19
N ILE A 244 -0.51 -4.40 11.06
CA ILE A 244 -0.91 -5.81 10.88
C ILE A 244 -2.31 -6.00 10.29
N GLN A 245 -2.94 -4.94 9.77
CA GLN A 245 -4.27 -5.07 9.15
C GLN A 245 -4.24 -6.11 8.02
N TYR A 246 -5.24 -6.99 7.97
CA TYR A 246 -5.34 -8.03 6.95
C TYR A 246 -5.38 -7.43 5.54
N ASP A 247 -6.25 -6.43 5.34
CA ASP A 247 -6.35 -5.69 4.08
C ASP A 247 -5.21 -4.67 3.95
N ALA A 248 -4.38 -4.85 2.92
CA ALA A 248 -3.25 -3.97 2.62
C ALA A 248 -3.66 -2.49 2.44
N SER A 249 -4.88 -2.23 1.95
CA SER A 249 -5.39 -0.85 1.77
C SER A 249 -5.68 -0.11 3.09
N ARG A 250 -5.77 -0.85 4.20
CA ARG A 250 -5.95 -0.33 5.56
C ARG A 250 -4.64 -0.15 6.33
N ARG A 251 -3.52 -0.62 5.77
CA ARG A 251 -2.18 -0.37 6.30
C ARG A 251 -1.62 0.94 5.78
N PHE A 252 -0.44 1.28 6.26
CA PHE A 252 0.41 2.27 5.61
C PHE A 252 0.78 1.79 4.20
N THR A 253 0.78 2.71 3.24
CA THR A 253 1.00 2.40 1.82
C THR A 253 2.43 1.94 1.56
N ASP A 254 3.40 2.59 2.20
CA ASP A 254 4.82 2.32 2.07
C ASP A 254 5.59 2.63 3.37
N GLY A 255 6.87 2.29 3.38
CA GLY A 255 7.74 2.48 4.55
C GLY A 255 7.88 3.94 4.97
N ARG A 256 7.76 4.91 4.05
CA ARG A 256 7.88 6.33 4.35
C ARG A 256 6.64 6.86 5.06
N GLU A 257 5.45 6.44 4.62
CA GLU A 257 4.20 6.75 5.31
C GLU A 257 4.19 6.13 6.71
N ALA A 258 4.60 4.86 6.82
CA ALA A 258 4.69 4.14 8.07
C ALA A 258 5.64 4.81 9.07
N LEU A 259 6.84 5.21 8.62
CA LEU A 259 7.83 5.93 9.43
C LEU A 259 7.29 7.26 9.94
N LYS A 260 6.71 8.09 9.06
CA LYS A 260 6.12 9.37 9.45
C LYS A 260 5.01 9.20 10.48
N ALA A 261 4.14 8.21 10.30
CA ALA A 261 3.07 7.92 11.26
C ALA A 261 3.63 7.43 12.60
N PHE A 262 4.71 6.65 12.58
CA PHE A 262 5.41 6.16 13.76
C PHE A 262 5.99 7.32 14.58
N GLU A 263 6.76 8.19 13.94
CA GLU A 263 7.35 9.39 14.55
C GLU A 263 6.28 10.37 15.06
N ALA A 264 5.23 10.60 14.28
CA ALA A 264 4.15 11.51 14.67
C ALA A 264 3.43 11.02 15.94
N LEU A 265 3.12 9.72 16.01
CA LEU A 265 2.48 9.13 17.19
C LEU A 265 3.38 9.12 18.42
N GLY A 266 4.66 8.81 18.24
CA GLY A 266 5.66 8.86 19.32
C GLY A 266 5.76 10.23 19.97
N ASN A 267 5.59 11.29 19.16
CA ASN A 267 5.61 12.69 19.62
C ASN A 267 4.23 13.22 20.08
N GLY A 268 3.23 12.34 20.29
CA GLY A 268 1.89 12.72 20.77
C GLY A 268 0.92 13.22 19.69
N GLY A 269 1.26 13.07 18.41
CA GLY A 269 0.39 13.33 17.27
C GLY A 269 -0.73 12.29 17.10
N LYS A 270 -1.70 12.58 16.23
CA LYS A 270 -2.78 11.65 15.86
C LYS A 270 -2.40 10.84 14.63
N LEU A 271 -2.85 9.59 14.54
CA LEU A 271 -2.77 8.77 13.32
C LEU A 271 -3.49 9.50 12.20
N TYR A 272 -2.74 9.92 11.18
CA TYR A 272 -3.29 10.43 9.93
C TYR A 272 -3.64 9.24 9.04
N ASN A 273 -4.91 9.08 8.71
CA ASN A 273 -5.37 8.05 7.78
C ASN A 273 -5.54 8.71 6.40
N SER A 274 -4.66 8.40 5.46
CA SER A 274 -4.73 8.89 4.08
C SER A 274 -5.86 8.21 3.29
N SER A 275 -6.34 7.05 3.75
CA SER A 275 -7.40 6.26 3.14
C SER A 275 -8.75 6.45 3.88
N ILE A 276 -9.77 6.85 3.13
CA ILE A 276 -11.17 6.84 3.61
C ILE A 276 -11.56 5.36 3.85
N PRO A 277 -12.17 5.00 4.99
CA PRO A 277 -12.71 3.66 5.19
C PRO A 277 -13.70 3.32 4.08
N ALA A 278 -13.47 2.21 3.36
CA ALA A 278 -14.33 1.74 2.27
C ALA A 278 -15.80 1.51 2.69
N SER A 279 -16.08 1.42 3.99
CA SER A 279 -17.43 1.28 4.55
C SER A 279 -18.25 2.58 4.55
N ASP A 280 -17.61 3.75 4.48
CA ASP A 280 -18.27 5.05 4.64
C ASP A 280 -18.29 5.92 3.38
N LEU A 281 -17.69 5.46 2.26
CA LEU A 281 -17.81 6.12 0.97
C LEU A 281 -19.23 5.99 0.46
N ASN A 282 -19.94 7.11 0.37
CA ASN A 282 -21.14 7.17 -0.43
C ASN A 282 -20.74 6.85 -1.88
N ARG A 283 -21.43 5.89 -2.54
CA ARG A 283 -21.15 5.32 -3.89
C ARG A 283 -21.06 6.33 -5.06
N PHE A 284 -20.98 7.63 -4.78
CA PHE A 284 -21.14 8.74 -5.72
C PHE A 284 -19.93 9.68 -5.78
N VAL A 285 -18.82 9.34 -5.11
CA VAL A 285 -17.55 10.08 -5.18
C VAL A 285 -16.51 9.20 -5.85
N VAL A 286 -15.96 9.65 -7.00
CA VAL A 286 -14.82 8.99 -7.65
C VAL A 286 -13.60 9.89 -7.47
N LEU A 287 -12.57 9.33 -6.83
CA LEU A 287 -11.33 10.03 -6.52
C LEU A 287 -10.24 9.52 -7.45
N ASN A 288 -9.52 10.46 -8.08
CA ASN A 288 -8.32 10.14 -8.84
C ASN A 288 -7.27 11.20 -8.50
N ALA A 289 -6.24 10.78 -7.77
CA ALA A 289 -5.21 11.65 -7.20
C ALA A 289 -3.82 11.16 -7.60
N ASP A 290 -3.00 12.09 -8.10
CA ASP A 290 -1.58 11.94 -8.35
C ASP A 290 -0.83 13.12 -7.67
N ARG A 291 0.48 13.01 -7.50
CA ARG A 291 1.41 13.98 -6.90
C ARG A 291 1.29 15.41 -7.49
N GLN A 292 0.72 15.58 -8.67
CA GLN A 292 0.54 16.89 -9.32
C GLN A 292 -0.91 17.32 -9.51
N LYS A 293 -1.88 16.42 -9.34
CA LYS A 293 -3.28 16.68 -9.69
C LYS A 293 -4.23 15.88 -8.80
N LEU A 294 -5.15 16.57 -8.13
CA LEU A 294 -6.28 15.95 -7.45
C LEU A 294 -7.54 16.15 -8.30
N SER A 295 -8.21 15.07 -8.68
CA SER A 295 -9.51 15.13 -9.34
C SER A 295 -10.58 14.43 -8.49
N VAL A 296 -11.66 15.16 -8.22
CA VAL A 296 -12.80 14.71 -7.42
C VAL A 296 -14.05 14.81 -8.27
N ASP A 297 -14.63 13.66 -8.58
CA ASP A 297 -15.89 13.56 -9.32
C ASP A 297 -17.06 13.35 -8.35
N LEU A 298 -17.88 14.39 -8.20
CA LEU A 298 -19.10 14.37 -7.39
C LEU A 298 -20.30 14.05 -8.30
N LEU A 299 -20.79 12.82 -8.25
CA LEU A 299 -21.94 12.35 -9.03
C LEU A 299 -23.25 12.68 -8.31
N ASN A 300 -24.21 13.34 -8.97
CA ASN A 300 -25.50 13.67 -8.33
C ASN A 300 -26.41 12.43 -8.20
N PRO A 301 -26.78 12.00 -6.98
CA PRO A 301 -27.54 10.77 -6.74
C PRO A 301 -29.02 10.87 -7.14
N LYS A 302 -29.63 12.08 -7.17
CA LYS A 302 -31.04 12.26 -7.56
C LYS A 302 -31.27 11.96 -9.05
N SER A 303 -30.32 12.31 -9.91
CA SER A 303 -30.35 11.99 -11.34
C SER A 303 -30.36 10.48 -11.58
N TRP A 304 -29.57 9.71 -10.82
CA TRP A 304 -29.49 8.26 -10.96
C TRP A 304 -30.76 7.54 -10.49
N ARG A 305 -31.35 7.98 -9.36
CA ARG A 305 -32.65 7.47 -8.89
C ARG A 305 -33.79 7.81 -9.84
N MET A 306 -33.82 9.04 -10.37
CA MET A 306 -34.76 9.44 -11.41
C MET A 306 -34.61 8.56 -12.66
N LEU A 307 -33.38 8.33 -13.14
CA LEU A 307 -33.08 7.51 -14.31
C LEU A 307 -33.56 6.06 -14.14
N LYS A 308 -33.32 5.47 -12.97
CA LYS A 308 -33.80 4.11 -12.64
C LYS A 308 -35.33 4.06 -12.60
N ASN A 309 -35.98 5.05 -12.00
CA ASN A 309 -37.44 5.06 -11.90
C ASN A 309 -38.11 5.30 -13.28
N THR A 310 -37.58 6.21 -14.11
CA THR A 310 -38.12 6.45 -15.46
C THR A 310 -37.90 5.27 -16.40
N THR A 311 -36.77 4.58 -16.29
CA THR A 311 -36.53 3.35 -17.08
C THR A 311 -37.48 2.23 -16.67
N TRP A 312 -37.71 2.00 -15.38
CA TRP A 312 -38.71 1.02 -14.90
C TRP A 312 -40.14 1.35 -15.35
N ILE A 313 -40.56 2.62 -15.27
CA ILE A 313 -41.88 3.06 -15.74
C ILE A 313 -42.02 2.85 -17.25
N ALA A 314 -40.97 3.16 -18.02
CA ALA A 314 -40.98 2.97 -19.47
C ALA A 314 -41.04 1.47 -19.86
N TYR A 315 -40.29 0.60 -19.17
CA TYR A 315 -40.42 -0.86 -19.35
C TYR A 315 -41.83 -1.35 -19.00
N ALA A 316 -42.42 -0.87 -17.92
CA ALA A 316 -43.78 -1.22 -17.53
C ALA A 316 -44.81 -0.78 -18.58
N LEU A 317 -44.66 0.41 -19.18
CA LEU A 317 -45.51 0.91 -20.27
C LEU A 317 -45.34 0.12 -21.57
N ILE A 318 -44.12 -0.31 -21.90
CA ILE A 318 -43.84 -1.17 -23.07
C ILE A 318 -44.49 -2.55 -22.87
N ILE A 319 -44.34 -3.15 -21.68
CA ILE A 319 -44.96 -4.45 -21.37
C ILE A 319 -46.48 -4.31 -21.37
N PHE A 320 -47.03 -3.27 -20.73
CA PHE A 320 -48.47 -3.02 -20.68
C PHE A 320 -49.05 -2.80 -22.09
N SER A 321 -48.42 -1.99 -22.94
CA SER A 321 -48.86 -1.78 -24.33
C SER A 321 -48.74 -3.05 -25.18
N SER A 322 -47.72 -3.88 -24.95
CA SER A 322 -47.53 -5.14 -25.70
C SER A 322 -48.52 -6.23 -25.29
N VAL A 323 -48.88 -6.29 -23.99
CA VAL A 323 -49.94 -7.16 -23.49
C VAL A 323 -51.30 -6.66 -23.98
N TYR A 324 -51.55 -5.35 -23.90
CA TYR A 324 -52.79 -4.74 -24.39
C TYR A 324 -52.97 -4.94 -25.90
N ALA A 325 -51.92 -4.82 -26.72
CA ALA A 325 -51.99 -5.11 -28.16
C ALA A 325 -52.38 -6.57 -28.48
N LYS A 326 -52.00 -7.53 -27.61
CA LYS A 326 -52.40 -8.94 -27.75
C LYS A 326 -53.83 -9.21 -27.28
N THR A 327 -54.38 -8.38 -26.39
CA THR A 327 -55.73 -8.55 -25.82
C THR A 327 -56.76 -7.54 -26.34
N ALA A 328 -56.34 -6.53 -27.11
CA ALA A 328 -57.20 -5.43 -27.53
C ALA A 328 -58.20 -5.86 -28.61
N ILE A 329 -59.46 -5.59 -28.30
CA ILE A 329 -60.67 -5.98 -29.03
C ILE A 329 -60.90 -5.11 -30.29
N ASN A 330 -60.02 -4.15 -30.64
CA ASN A 330 -60.23 -3.22 -31.76
C ASN A 330 -58.97 -3.01 -32.66
N PRO A 331 -58.95 -3.53 -33.89
CA PRO A 331 -57.79 -3.47 -34.79
C PRO A 331 -57.45 -2.06 -35.31
N ALA A 332 -58.36 -1.08 -35.19
CA ALA A 332 -58.14 0.29 -35.67
C ALA A 332 -57.05 1.06 -34.88
N LEU A 333 -56.72 0.62 -33.66
CA LEU A 333 -55.72 1.27 -32.80
C LEU A 333 -54.30 0.72 -32.97
N ALA A 334 -54.14 -0.42 -33.67
CA ALA A 334 -52.84 -1.07 -33.89
C ALA A 334 -51.76 -0.18 -34.56
N PRO A 335 -52.05 0.69 -35.54
CA PRO A 335 -51.02 1.53 -36.16
C PRO A 335 -50.47 2.62 -35.23
N TYR A 336 -51.15 2.97 -34.13
CA TYR A 336 -50.72 4.00 -33.17
C TYR A 336 -49.88 3.43 -32.00
N LEU A 337 -49.86 2.11 -31.83
CA LEU A 337 -49.08 1.43 -30.79
C LEU A 337 -47.57 1.39 -31.11
N PHE A 338 -47.20 1.17 -32.36
CA PHE A 338 -45.78 1.12 -32.77
C PHE A 338 -45.05 2.47 -32.65
N PRO A 339 -45.62 3.61 -33.09
CA PRO A 339 -44.98 4.92 -32.94
C PRO A 339 -44.81 5.35 -31.48
N SER A 340 -45.77 5.03 -30.61
CA SER A 340 -45.68 5.35 -29.18
C SER A 340 -44.59 4.52 -28.49
N GLN A 341 -44.46 3.24 -28.83
CA GLN A 341 -43.37 2.38 -28.36
C GLN A 341 -41.99 2.88 -28.83
N ALA A 342 -41.87 3.27 -30.09
CA ALA A 342 -40.65 3.85 -30.64
C ALA A 342 -40.28 5.18 -29.96
N LEU A 343 -41.25 6.03 -29.63
CA LEU A 343 -41.03 7.27 -28.90
C LEU A 343 -40.54 7.00 -27.46
N THR A 344 -41.14 6.04 -26.74
CA THR A 344 -40.66 5.64 -25.41
C THR A 344 -39.26 5.04 -25.44
N LEU A 345 -38.95 4.18 -26.41
CA LEU A 345 -37.60 3.61 -26.58
C LEU A 345 -36.57 4.68 -26.93
N SER A 346 -36.94 5.65 -27.77
CA SER A 346 -36.08 6.79 -28.11
C SER A 346 -35.86 7.69 -26.88
N LEU A 347 -36.87 7.91 -26.04
CA LEU A 347 -36.74 8.66 -24.80
C LEU A 347 -35.83 7.93 -23.79
N ILE A 348 -35.95 6.60 -23.67
CA ILE A 348 -35.06 5.76 -22.86
C ILE A 348 -33.62 5.86 -23.38
N LEU A 349 -33.42 5.76 -24.70
CA LEU A 349 -32.10 5.85 -25.32
C LEU A 349 -31.48 7.23 -25.10
N ILE A 350 -32.25 8.31 -25.27
CA ILE A 350 -31.79 9.69 -24.97
C ILE A 350 -31.43 9.81 -23.48
N MET A 351 -32.26 9.30 -22.56
CA MET A 351 -31.95 9.33 -21.13
C MET A 351 -30.70 8.49 -20.78
N GLN A 352 -30.44 7.38 -21.48
CA GLN A 352 -29.24 6.57 -21.31
C GLN A 352 -27.98 7.19 -21.94
N LEU A 353 -28.12 7.96 -23.02
CA LEU A 353 -27.03 8.67 -23.70
C LEU A 353 -26.57 9.93 -22.93
N PHE A 354 -27.38 10.45 -21.99
CA PHE A 354 -27.03 11.58 -21.13
C PHE A 354 -26.97 11.17 -19.64
N PRO A 355 -26.01 10.33 -19.21
CA PRO A 355 -25.92 9.93 -17.80
C PRO A 355 -25.40 11.10 -16.94
N ALA A 356 -26.05 11.26 -15.77
CA ALA A 356 -25.66 12.02 -14.58
C ALA A 356 -24.95 13.38 -14.78
N ARG A 357 -25.60 14.45 -14.32
CA ARG A 357 -24.94 15.74 -14.10
C ARG A 357 -24.03 15.63 -12.88
N GLY A 358 -22.72 15.67 -13.06
CA GLY A 358 -21.72 15.67 -12.00
C GLY A 358 -20.89 16.95 -12.01
N VAL A 359 -20.24 17.25 -10.87
CA VAL A 359 -19.22 18.31 -10.78
C VAL A 359 -17.87 17.64 -10.61
N ARG A 360 -16.95 17.91 -11.53
CA ARG A 360 -15.54 17.54 -11.43
C ARG A 360 -14.76 18.74 -10.90
N ILE A 361 -14.05 18.51 -9.81
CA ILE A 361 -13.11 19.46 -9.24
C ILE A 361 -11.72 18.96 -9.60
N GLU A 362 -10.96 19.72 -10.38
CA GLU A 362 -9.55 19.42 -10.65
C GLU A 362 -8.67 20.47 -9.99
N ILE A 363 -7.71 20.04 -9.19
CA ILE A 363 -6.76 20.91 -8.50
C ILE A 363 -5.37 20.54 -8.99
N ASP A 364 -4.63 21.52 -9.49
CA ASP A 364 -3.22 21.41 -9.84
C ASP A 364 -2.42 22.55 -9.18
N GLY A 365 -1.09 22.52 -9.31
CA GLY A 365 -0.21 23.55 -8.73
C GLY A 365 -0.47 24.99 -9.20
N ASP A 366 -1.29 25.17 -10.26
CA ASP A 366 -1.61 26.46 -10.87
C ASP A 366 -3.05 26.95 -10.59
N GLY A 367 -3.91 26.13 -9.96
CA GLY A 367 -5.25 26.54 -9.53
C GLY A 367 -6.29 25.43 -9.40
N CYS A 368 -7.56 25.82 -9.27
CA CYS A 368 -8.72 24.93 -9.16
C CYS A 368 -9.64 25.12 -10.36
N ARG A 369 -9.93 24.03 -11.09
CA ARG A 369 -10.84 24.02 -12.23
C ARG A 369 -12.13 23.31 -11.85
N LEU A 370 -13.24 23.97 -12.11
CA LEU A 370 -14.56 23.42 -11.92
C LEU A 370 -15.13 23.06 -13.28
N ALA A 371 -15.44 21.78 -13.48
CA ALA A 371 -16.00 21.27 -14.71
C ALA A 371 -17.35 20.61 -14.44
N TRP A 372 -18.37 20.98 -15.23
CA TRP A 372 -19.62 20.23 -15.27
C TRP A 372 -19.45 19.06 -16.23
N VAL A 373 -19.70 17.85 -15.73
CA VAL A 373 -19.52 16.61 -16.48
C VAL A 373 -20.89 15.97 -16.73
N VAL A 374 -21.10 15.50 -17.96
CA VAL A 374 -22.21 14.64 -18.35
C VAL A 374 -21.61 13.39 -18.98
N GLY A 375 -21.77 12.23 -18.33
CA GLY A 375 -21.06 11.01 -18.69
C GLY A 375 -19.53 11.15 -18.58
N SER A 376 -18.82 10.98 -19.70
CA SER A 376 -17.36 11.14 -19.80
C SER A 376 -16.92 12.48 -20.40
N GLN A 377 -17.87 13.36 -20.75
CA GLN A 377 -17.63 14.60 -21.49
C GLN A 377 -17.79 15.82 -20.58
N VAL A 378 -16.84 16.77 -20.67
CA VAL A 378 -16.89 18.04 -19.95
C VAL A 378 -17.74 19.03 -20.77
N VAL A 379 -18.89 19.42 -20.23
CA VAL A 379 -19.86 20.25 -20.95
C VAL A 379 -19.66 21.74 -20.66
N TRP A 380 -19.05 22.08 -19.52
CA TRP A 380 -18.71 23.45 -19.16
C TRP A 380 -17.49 23.47 -18.25
N ARG A 381 -16.59 24.47 -18.42
CA ARG A 381 -15.33 24.59 -17.68
C ARG A 381 -15.16 26.03 -17.23
N GLU A 382 -15.10 26.25 -15.92
CA GLU A 382 -14.69 27.52 -15.32
C GLU A 382 -13.36 27.29 -14.59
N THR A 383 -12.33 28.04 -15.01
CA THR A 383 -11.01 27.99 -14.39
C THR A 383 -10.95 29.06 -13.32
N VAL A 384 -10.93 28.65 -12.05
CA VAL A 384 -10.70 29.55 -10.93
C VAL A 384 -9.20 29.53 -10.63
N ARG A 385 -8.48 30.56 -11.07
CA ARG A 385 -7.08 30.73 -10.66
C ARG A 385 -7.05 31.02 -9.16
N LEU A 386 -6.53 30.07 -8.38
CA LEU A 386 -6.32 30.25 -6.95
C LEU A 386 -5.11 31.20 -6.80
N TRP A 387 -5.36 32.48 -6.51
CA TRP A 387 -4.28 33.39 -6.14
C TRP A 387 -3.80 33.08 -4.71
N PRO A 388 -2.56 33.45 -4.32
CA PRO A 388 -1.92 33.02 -3.06
C PRO A 388 -2.61 33.44 -1.75
N GLN A 389 -3.74 34.15 -1.84
CA GLN A 389 -4.47 34.76 -0.72
C GLN A 389 -5.92 34.27 -0.61
N MET A 390 -6.28 33.14 -1.21
CA MET A 390 -7.64 32.59 -1.04
C MET A 390 -7.86 32.10 0.40
N GLU A 391 -8.58 32.90 1.19
CA GLU A 391 -9.14 32.48 2.46
C GLU A 391 -10.31 31.51 2.20
N LEU A 392 -10.05 30.22 2.37
CA LEU A 392 -11.07 29.18 2.48
C LEU A 392 -11.95 29.44 3.71
N LYS A 393 -13.03 30.20 3.53
CA LYS A 393 -14.02 30.44 4.59
C LYS A 393 -15.11 29.38 4.56
N LEU A 394 -14.98 28.40 5.47
CA LEU A 394 -16.07 27.51 5.83
C LEU A 394 -17.21 28.35 6.42
N THR A 395 -18.32 28.50 5.69
CA THR A 395 -19.53 29.14 6.23
C THR A 395 -20.60 28.09 6.43
N GLU A 396 -20.99 27.86 7.68
CA GLU A 396 -22.20 27.10 8.01
C GLU A 396 -23.43 27.96 7.68
N SER A 397 -24.12 27.66 6.58
CA SER A 397 -25.46 28.20 6.35
C SER A 397 -26.49 27.10 6.52
N LYS A 398 -27.33 27.23 7.54
CA LYS A 398 -28.49 26.36 7.76
C LYS A 398 -29.50 26.59 6.65
N PHE A 399 -29.64 25.65 5.73
CA PHE A 399 -30.75 25.64 4.77
C PHE A 399 -31.81 24.65 5.24
N THR A 400 -32.99 25.14 5.61
CA THR A 400 -34.16 24.30 5.85
C THR A 400 -34.82 24.00 4.51
N ASN A 401 -34.72 22.77 4.03
CA ASN A 401 -35.65 22.31 3.00
C ASN A 401 -37.07 22.28 3.60
N SER A 402 -38.04 22.84 2.88
CA SER A 402 -39.47 22.86 3.23
C SER A 402 -40.11 21.46 3.30
N VAL A 403 -39.35 20.40 3.04
CA VAL A 403 -39.76 19.00 3.18
C VAL A 403 -38.70 18.28 4.02
N GLY A 404 -38.87 18.32 5.35
CA GLY A 404 -38.18 17.38 6.25
C GLY A 404 -37.07 17.93 7.17
N GLY A 405 -36.91 19.25 7.34
CA GLY A 405 -36.24 19.86 8.51
C GLY A 405 -34.77 19.49 8.81
N ALA A 406 -34.09 18.69 7.98
CA ALA A 406 -32.73 18.25 8.24
C ALA A 406 -31.71 19.35 7.88
N GLN A 407 -30.92 19.79 8.87
CA GLN A 407 -29.76 20.66 8.65
C GLN A 407 -28.64 19.88 7.96
N ARG A 408 -27.98 20.50 6.97
CA ARG A 408 -26.85 19.89 6.25
C ARG A 408 -25.70 20.89 6.12
N ARG A 409 -24.46 20.40 6.27
CA ARG A 409 -23.23 21.15 6.02
C ARG A 409 -22.97 21.18 4.52
N HIS A 410 -22.46 22.31 4.03
CA HIS A 410 -22.08 22.52 2.64
C HIS A 410 -20.68 23.11 2.59
N LEU A 411 -19.87 22.68 1.63
CA LEU A 411 -18.57 23.30 1.36
C LEU A 411 -18.79 24.48 0.41
N CYS A 412 -18.24 25.65 0.75
CA CYS A 412 -18.21 26.79 -0.15
C CYS A 412 -16.78 27.29 -0.31
N LEU A 413 -16.39 27.58 -1.55
CA LEU A 413 -15.18 28.31 -1.89
C LEU A 413 -15.55 29.78 -2.12
N SER A 414 -14.74 30.71 -1.66
CA SER A 414 -14.93 32.13 -1.95
C SER A 414 -13.60 32.79 -2.28
N ASP A 415 -13.61 33.67 -3.28
CA ASP A 415 -12.47 34.48 -3.69
C ASP A 415 -12.57 35.93 -3.17
N GLY A 416 -13.52 36.19 -2.25
CA GLY A 416 -13.84 37.52 -1.72
C GLY A 416 -14.83 38.35 -2.56
N ARG A 417 -15.11 37.98 -3.82
CA ARG A 417 -16.11 38.63 -4.70
C ARG A 417 -17.25 37.68 -5.10
N ASN A 418 -16.92 36.42 -5.33
CA ASN A 418 -17.80 35.34 -5.70
C ASN A 418 -17.79 34.25 -4.60
N LYS A 419 -18.94 33.58 -4.45
CA LYS A 419 -19.09 32.44 -3.55
C LYS A 419 -19.60 31.24 -4.33
N TYR A 420 -18.79 30.20 -4.38
CA TYR A 420 -19.08 28.94 -5.05
C TYR A 420 -19.43 27.90 -3.99
N CYS A 421 -20.72 27.66 -3.78
CA CYS A 421 -21.19 26.65 -2.83
C CYS A 421 -21.50 25.33 -3.54
N PHE A 422 -20.88 24.27 -3.05
CA PHE A 422 -21.18 22.92 -3.49
C PHE A 422 -22.35 22.42 -2.69
N ASN A 423 -23.43 22.09 -3.40
CA ASN A 423 -24.59 21.42 -2.81
C ASN A 423 -24.23 19.94 -2.59
N ALA A 424 -23.27 19.70 -1.69
CA ALA A 424 -22.59 18.43 -1.57
C ALA A 424 -23.42 17.46 -0.75
N TYR A 425 -23.77 16.32 -1.36
CA TYR A 425 -24.40 15.18 -0.68
C TYR A 425 -23.37 14.34 0.10
N LEU A 426 -22.31 15.00 0.58
CA LEU A 426 -21.19 14.40 1.30
C LEU A 426 -21.54 14.27 2.78
N CYS A 427 -21.10 13.20 3.43
CA CYS A 427 -21.17 13.09 4.89
C CYS A 427 -20.15 14.03 5.55
N ASP A 428 -20.31 14.28 6.85
CA ASP A 428 -19.42 15.20 7.58
C ASP A 428 -17.95 14.76 7.52
N THR A 429 -17.70 13.46 7.57
CA THR A 429 -16.35 12.87 7.43
C THR A 429 -15.76 13.09 6.03
N GLU A 430 -16.56 12.94 4.97
CA GLU A 430 -16.15 13.19 3.58
C GLU A 430 -15.86 14.70 3.36
N LEU A 431 -16.65 15.58 3.99
CA LEU A 431 -16.44 17.02 3.95
C LEU A 431 -15.15 17.42 4.66
N ASP A 432 -14.90 16.89 5.85
CA ASP A 432 -13.72 17.21 6.64
C ASP A 432 -12.44 16.71 5.96
N TRP A 433 -12.47 15.51 5.37
CA TRP A 433 -11.37 15.00 4.54
C TRP A 433 -11.10 15.88 3.31
N LEU A 434 -12.16 16.28 2.58
CA LEU A 434 -12.02 17.11 1.38
C LEU A 434 -11.35 18.44 1.72
N VAL A 435 -11.75 19.06 2.84
CA VAL A 435 -11.14 20.31 3.35
C VAL A 435 -9.65 20.13 3.66
N GLU A 436 -9.24 19.01 4.24
CA GLU A 436 -7.82 18.74 4.51
C GLU A 436 -7.01 18.46 3.24
N GLN A 437 -7.59 17.78 2.25
CA GLN A 437 -6.94 17.62 0.94
C GLN A 437 -6.76 18.95 0.21
N PHE A 438 -7.73 19.87 0.31
CA PHE A 438 -7.60 21.24 -0.19
C PHE A 438 -6.43 21.97 0.50
N ARG A 439 -6.23 21.79 1.81
CA ARG A 439 -5.11 22.40 2.56
C ARG A 439 -3.76 21.78 2.20
N PHE A 440 -3.72 20.48 1.92
CA PHE A 440 -2.49 19.78 1.56
C PHE A 440 -1.99 20.16 0.16
N HIS A 441 -2.90 20.19 -0.83
CA HIS A 441 -2.57 20.51 -2.22
C HIS A 441 -2.51 22.02 -2.50
N CYS A 442 -3.06 22.83 -1.60
CA CYS A 442 -2.98 24.29 -1.64
C CYS A 442 -2.48 24.84 -0.28
N PRO A 443 -1.19 24.68 0.02
CA PRO A 443 -0.62 25.12 1.29
C PRO A 443 -0.71 26.65 1.40
N SER A 444 -1.33 27.14 2.48
CA SER A 444 -1.35 28.57 2.81
C SER A 444 0.08 29.09 2.99
N SER A 445 0.33 30.32 2.55
CA SER A 445 1.63 31.00 2.69
C SER A 445 2.00 31.37 4.14
N ASP A 446 1.16 31.07 5.14
CA ASP A 446 1.38 31.39 6.56
C ASP A 446 2.20 30.35 7.33
N ARG A 447 3.33 29.89 6.76
CA ARG A 447 4.46 29.34 7.54
C ARG A 447 5.67 30.29 7.48
N LYS A 448 5.41 31.58 7.66
CA LYS A 448 6.39 32.58 8.06
C LYS A 448 5.80 33.45 9.16
N SER A 449 5.88 32.96 10.39
CA SER A 449 6.00 33.78 11.60
C SER A 449 6.61 32.93 12.70
#